data_AF-A0A086BNS8-F1
#
_entry.id   AF-A0A086BNS8-F1
#
_cell.length_a   1.000
_cell.length_b   1.000
_cell.length_c   1.000
_cell.angle_alpha   90.00
_cell.angle_beta   90.00
_cell.angle_gamma   90.00
#
_symmetry.space_group_name_H-M   'P 1'
#
loop_
_entity.id
_entity.type
_entity.pdbx_description
1 polymer ?
#
loop_
_entity_poly.entity_id
_entity_poly.type
_entity_poly.pdbx_seq_one_letter_code
_entity_poly.pdbx_strand_id
1 'polypeptide(L)'
;MWRVSRQSRNTVKPVEGTLPTYHYQCKNCGYDFTQWQEFSDDPITVCPQCSASQVRKIYSAVPIEFKGHGFYRTDASSSSSGSSSK
;
A
#
# COMPACT_ATOMS: atom_id res chain seq x y z
N MET A 1 23.72 27.13 39.74
CA MET A 1 22.79 27.37 38.61
C MET A 1 23.38 26.71 37.37
N TRP A 2 23.07 25.44 37.07
CA TRP A 2 23.53 24.81 35.82
C TRP A 2 22.45 23.85 35.32
N ARG A 3 21.67 24.30 34.32
CA ARG A 3 20.68 23.46 33.61
C ARG A 3 21.45 22.60 32.61
N VAL A 4 21.45 21.29 32.81
CA VAL A 4 21.91 20.35 31.78
C VAL A 4 20.87 20.35 30.66
N SER A 5 21.24 20.91 29.52
CA SER A 5 20.46 20.89 28.30
C SER A 5 20.15 19.45 27.89
N ARG A 6 18.86 19.12 27.92
CA ARG A 6 18.28 17.86 27.46
C ARG A 6 18.47 17.77 25.93
N GLN A 7 19.59 17.21 25.49
CA GLN A 7 19.78 16.91 24.07
C GLN A 7 18.85 15.76 23.67
N SER A 8 17.81 16.15 22.93
CA SER A 8 16.90 15.30 22.19
C SER A 8 17.71 14.41 21.24
N ARG A 9 17.94 13.16 21.65
CA ARG A 9 18.57 12.16 20.81
C ARG A 9 17.62 11.83 19.66
N ASN A 10 17.99 12.33 18.49
CA ASN A 10 17.43 12.00 17.19
C ASN A 10 17.55 10.47 17.00
N THR A 11 16.45 9.74 17.12
CA THR A 11 16.46 8.27 17.00
C THR A 11 16.27 7.89 15.55
N VAL A 12 17.36 7.76 14.80
CA VAL A 12 17.34 6.98 13.56
C VAL A 12 17.12 5.53 13.98
N LYS A 13 15.90 5.00 13.78
CA LYS A 13 15.60 3.60 14.09
C LYS A 13 16.41 2.70 13.14
N PRO A 14 17.19 1.72 13.66
CA PRO A 14 17.93 0.79 12.81
C PRO A 14 16.94 -0.06 12.01
N VAL A 15 17.14 -0.15 10.70
CA VAL A 15 16.29 -0.90 9.77
C VAL A 15 16.65 -2.38 9.88
N GLU A 16 16.14 -3.03 10.92
CA GLU A 16 16.47 -4.42 11.24
C GLU A 16 15.42 -5.38 10.66
N GLY A 17 15.58 -5.77 9.39
CA GLY A 17 15.15 -7.07 8.80
C GLY A 17 13.69 -7.54 8.85
N THR A 18 12.77 -6.83 9.50
CA THR A 18 11.37 -7.28 9.71
C THR A 18 10.31 -6.25 9.29
N LEU A 19 10.73 -5.07 8.84
CA LEU A 19 9.82 -4.03 8.36
C LEU A 19 9.53 -4.21 6.87
N PRO A 20 8.25 -4.20 6.45
CA PRO A 20 7.91 -4.22 5.04
C PRO A 20 8.40 -2.95 4.35
N THR A 21 8.70 -3.08 3.06
CA THR A 21 8.96 -1.95 2.19
C THR A 21 7.68 -1.52 1.50
N TYR A 22 7.48 -0.21 1.37
CA TYR A 22 6.39 0.36 0.59
C TYR A 22 6.93 1.23 -0.52
N HIS A 23 6.27 1.14 -1.68
CA HIS A 23 6.59 1.92 -2.86
C HIS A 23 5.70 3.15 -2.95
N TYR A 24 6.30 4.30 -3.22
CA TYR A 24 5.64 5.59 -3.30
C TYR A 24 6.00 6.31 -4.60
N GLN A 25 5.10 7.17 -5.07
CA GLN A 25 5.34 8.05 -6.20
C GLN A 25 4.82 9.45 -5.89
N CYS A 26 5.64 10.46 -6.17
CA CYS A 26 5.21 11.86 -6.11
C CYS A 26 4.40 12.24 -7.35
N LYS A 27 3.23 12.85 -7.16
CA LYS A 27 2.40 13.37 -8.27
C LYS A 27 2.95 14.66 -8.87
N ASN A 28 3.79 15.40 -8.13
CA ASN A 28 4.29 16.70 -8.57
C ASN A 28 5.50 16.57 -9.51
N CYS A 29 6.51 15.78 -9.12
CA CYS A 29 7.73 15.60 -9.90
C CYS A 29 7.86 14.22 -10.58
N GLY A 30 6.95 13.29 -10.28
CA GLY A 30 6.99 11.92 -10.84
C GLY A 30 7.99 10.98 -10.17
N TYR A 31 8.76 11.44 -9.18
CA TYR A 31 9.79 10.64 -8.51
C TYR A 31 9.20 9.44 -7.77
N ASP A 32 9.69 8.24 -8.11
CA ASP A 32 9.41 6.98 -7.44
C ASP A 32 10.47 6.65 -6.38
N PHE A 33 10.04 6.12 -5.24
CA PHE A 33 10.95 5.70 -4.17
C PHE A 33 10.36 4.60 -3.31
N THR A 34 11.24 3.83 -2.67
CA THR A 34 10.89 2.74 -1.75
C THR A 34 11.42 3.06 -0.36
N GLN A 35 10.58 2.86 0.67
CA GLN A 35 10.96 3.10 2.06
C GLN A 35 10.50 1.96 2.96
N TRP A 36 11.33 1.58 3.92
CA TRP A 36 10.94 0.68 5.02
C TRP A 36 10.05 1.42 6.01
N GLN A 37 8.89 0.86 6.32
CA GLN A 37 7.92 1.48 7.22
C GLN A 37 7.18 0.40 8.01
N GLU A 38 6.92 0.67 9.28
CA GLU A 38 6.01 -0.18 10.06
C GLU A 38 4.56 -0.04 9.57
N PHE A 39 3.77 -1.09 9.76
CA PHE A 39 2.36 -1.07 9.37
C PHE A 39 1.54 -0.05 10.18
N SER A 40 1.97 0.22 11.41
CA SER A 40 1.30 1.14 12.34
C SER A 40 1.65 2.62 12.13
N ASP A 41 2.67 2.93 11.32
CA ASP A 41 3.10 4.31 11.09
C ASP A 41 2.20 5.05 10.10
N ASP A 42 2.14 6.37 10.26
CA ASP A 42 1.45 7.25 9.32
C ASP A 42 2.13 7.25 7.94
N PRO A 43 1.36 7.24 6.83
CA PRO A 43 1.91 7.22 5.48
C PRO A 43 2.73 8.47 5.18
N ILE A 44 3.80 8.29 4.39
CA ILE A 44 4.67 9.39 3.98
C ILE A 44 3.90 10.32 3.03
N THR A 45 3.75 11.58 3.43
CA THR A 45 3.07 12.61 2.64
C THR A 45 4.04 13.51 1.88
N VAL A 46 5.30 13.60 2.29
CA VAL A 46 6.30 14.54 1.75
C VAL A 46 7.28 13.83 0.81
N CYS A 47 7.48 14.41 -0.38
CA CYS A 47 8.47 13.90 -1.33
C CYS A 47 9.90 14.34 -0.94
N PRO A 48 10.89 13.42 -0.89
CA PRO A 48 12.28 13.77 -0.54
C PRO A 48 13.02 14.57 -1.64
N GLN A 49 12.49 14.65 -2.86
CA GLN A 49 13.11 15.39 -3.98
C GLN A 49 12.58 16.82 -4.12
N CYS A 50 11.25 17.01 -4.05
CA CYS A 50 10.62 18.32 -4.30
C CYS A 50 9.93 18.91 -3.07
N SER A 51 9.93 18.22 -1.93
CA SER A 51 9.28 18.63 -0.68
C SER A 51 7.77 18.87 -0.78
N ALA A 52 7.14 18.49 -1.89
CA ALA A 52 5.70 18.62 -2.07
C ALA A 52 4.96 17.53 -1.27
N SER A 53 3.80 17.91 -0.72
CA SER A 53 2.92 17.04 0.09
C SER A 53 2.04 16.10 -0.75
N GLN A 54 2.36 15.91 -2.03
CA GLN A 54 1.55 15.20 -3.02
C GLN A 54 2.20 13.85 -3.36
N VAL A 55 2.22 12.94 -2.40
CA VAL A 55 2.77 11.58 -2.55
C VAL A 55 1.63 10.56 -2.48
N ARG A 56 1.69 9.52 -3.33
CA ARG A 56 0.77 8.37 -3.29
C ARG A 56 1.54 7.07 -3.11
N LYS A 57 0.96 6.12 -2.37
CA LYS A 57 1.44 4.75 -2.31
C LYS A 57 1.06 4.01 -3.58
N ILE A 58 2.01 3.30 -4.18
CA ILE A 58 1.81 2.51 -5.38
C ILE A 58 1.58 1.06 -4.97
N TYR A 59 0.42 0.54 -5.35
CA TYR A 59 0.09 -0.87 -5.18
C TYR A 59 0.23 -1.56 -6.53
N SER A 60 1.12 -2.55 -6.62
CA SER A 60 1.17 -3.46 -7.76
C SER A 60 0.03 -4.46 -7.65
N ALA A 61 -0.65 -4.74 -8.76
CA ALA A 61 -1.62 -5.83 -8.82
C ALA A 61 -0.87 -7.15 -8.75
N VAL A 62 -1.02 -7.87 -7.63
CA VAL A 62 -0.49 -9.23 -7.48
C VAL A 62 -1.56 -10.20 -7.99
N PRO A 63 -1.22 -11.16 -8.88
CA PRO A 63 -2.18 -12.17 -9.30
C PRO A 63 -2.62 -12.99 -8.09
N ILE A 64 -3.91 -13.33 -8.03
CA ILE A 64 -4.46 -14.20 -6.99
C ILE A 64 -4.63 -15.61 -7.57
N GLU A 65 -3.92 -16.59 -7.00
CA GLU A 65 -4.13 -18.00 -7.35
C GLU A 65 -5.09 -18.68 -6.37
N PHE A 66 -6.24 -19.12 -6.88
CA PHE A 66 -7.17 -19.93 -6.11
C PHE A 66 -6.77 -21.42 -6.19
N LYS A 67 -6.07 -21.91 -5.16
CA LYS A 67 -5.78 -23.34 -5.01
C LYS A 67 -6.94 -24.05 -4.29
N GLY A 68 -7.97 -24.43 -5.04
CA GLY A 68 -9.12 -25.19 -4.52
C GLY A 68 -9.95 -25.83 -5.64
N HIS A 69 -10.53 -27.00 -5.39
CA HIS A 69 -11.28 -27.80 -6.38
C HIS A 69 -12.74 -27.31 -6.60
N GLY A 70 -13.07 -26.08 -6.21
CA GLY A 70 -14.47 -25.69 -6.01
C GLY A 70 -14.77 -24.19 -6.21
N PHE A 71 -14.42 -23.64 -7.37
CA PHE A 71 -14.99 -22.37 -7.85
C PHE A 71 -16.08 -22.66 -8.89
N TYR A 72 -17.09 -23.46 -8.55
CA TYR A 72 -18.26 -23.63 -9.43
C TYR A 72 -19.35 -22.66 -9.00
N ARG A 73 -19.68 -21.68 -9.86
CA ARG A 73 -20.93 -20.92 -9.75
C ARG A 73 -22.07 -21.87 -10.12
N THR A 74 -22.79 -22.38 -9.13
CA THR A 74 -24.00 -23.20 -9.36
C THR A 74 -25.28 -22.36 -9.48
N ASP A 75 -25.23 -21.05 -9.25
CA ASP A 75 -26.37 -20.15 -9.40
C ASP A 75 -26.23 -19.28 -10.66
N ALA A 76 -26.26 -19.93 -11.82
CA ALA A 76 -26.77 -19.26 -13.01
C ALA A 76 -28.28 -19.34 -12.92
N SER A 77 -28.95 -18.23 -12.61
CA SER A 77 -30.41 -18.16 -12.59
C SER A 77 -30.94 -18.72 -13.90
N SER A 78 -31.66 -19.83 -13.85
CA SER A 78 -32.42 -20.35 -14.98
C SER A 78 -33.50 -19.32 -15.30
N SER A 79 -33.19 -18.33 -16.15
CA SER A 79 -34.21 -17.54 -16.81
C SER A 79 -34.93 -18.46 -17.79
N SER A 80 -36.05 -18.97 -17.29
CA SER A 80 -37.11 -19.63 -18.03
C SER A 80 -37.39 -18.89 -19.33
N SER A 81 -36.79 -19.36 -20.42
CA SER A 81 -37.16 -18.98 -21.78
C SER A 81 -38.42 -19.76 -22.16
N GLY A 82 -39.54 -19.33 -21.58
CA GLY A 82 -40.84 -19.53 -22.19
C GLY A 82 -40.94 -18.63 -23.42
N SER A 83 -40.91 -19.21 -24.61
CA SER A 83 -41.43 -18.57 -25.84
C SER A 83 -41.69 -19.63 -26.91
N SER A 84 -42.89 -20.20 -26.81
CA SER A 84 -43.89 -20.32 -27.87
C SER A 84 -43.42 -20.20 -29.33
N SER A 85 -43.61 -21.31 -30.05
CA SER A 85 -44.26 -21.40 -31.37
C SER A 85 -43.79 -20.48 -32.50
N LYS A 86 -43.06 -21.05 -33.47
CA LYS A 86 -43.51 -21.13 -34.88
C LYS A 86 -42.69 -22.15 -35.66
#